data_AF-A0A6B3G6S1-F1
#
_entry.id   AF-A0A6B3G6S1-F1
#
_cell.length_a   1.000
_cell.length_b   1.000
_cell.length_c   1.000
_cell.angle_alpha   90.00
_cell.angle_beta   90.00
_cell.angle_gamma   90.00
#
_symmetry.space_group_name_H-M   'P 1'
#
loop_
_entity.id
_entity.type
_entity.pdbx_description
1 polymer ?
#
loop_
_entity_poly.entity_id
_entity_poly.type
_entity_poly.pdbx_seq_one_letter_code
_entity_poly.pdbx_strand_id
1 'polypeptide(L)'
;LLSGLHRRGAGLSSFISAGNRADVSGNDFLQYSFEDPDTDVALLYLESLGNPRKFTRLARRTAAVKPVVVVKGARHSGTNPPGHAVPVSRIPDTTVSALMRQAGVIRVDTVTEMVDAGLLLAGQPLPAGPRVAILG
;
A
#
# COMPACT_ATOMS: atom_id res chain seq x y z
N LEU A 1 13.80 -2.54 -3.42
CA LEU A 1 12.47 -2.26 -4.01
C LEU A 1 12.58 -1.95 -5.50
N LEU A 2 13.12 -0.78 -5.87
CA LEU A 2 13.22 -0.34 -7.27
C LEU A 2 14.00 -1.30 -8.18
N SER A 3 15.14 -1.83 -7.72
CA SER A 3 15.93 -2.84 -8.44
C SER A 3 15.21 -4.20 -8.59
N GLY A 4 14.26 -4.51 -7.71
CA GLY A 4 13.42 -5.71 -7.79
C GLY A 4 12.33 -5.59 -8.85
N LEU A 5 11.69 -4.42 -8.94
CA LEU A 5 10.66 -4.11 -9.95
C LEU A 5 11.24 -4.05 -11.36
N HIS A 6 12.40 -3.38 -11.51
CA HIS A 6 13.07 -3.25 -12.80
C HIS A 6 13.50 -4.61 -13.40
N ARG A 7 13.96 -5.54 -12.55
CA ARG A 7 14.30 -6.91 -12.99
C ARG A 7 13.10 -7.75 -13.41
N ARG A 8 11.89 -7.38 -13.01
CA ARG A 8 10.65 -8.12 -13.31
C ARG A 8 9.83 -7.48 -14.44
N GLY A 9 10.40 -6.51 -15.15
CA GLY A 9 9.80 -5.92 -16.37
C GLY A 9 8.60 -5.01 -16.12
N ALA A 10 8.33 -4.61 -14.88
CA ALA A 10 7.23 -3.70 -14.60
C ALA A 10 7.65 -2.23 -14.75
N GLY A 11 6.87 -1.51 -15.55
CA GLY A 11 6.93 -0.05 -15.63
C GLY A 11 6.57 0.54 -14.27
N LEU A 12 7.43 1.42 -13.77
CA LEU A 12 7.20 2.14 -12.54
C LEU A 12 6.75 3.56 -12.92
N SER A 13 5.47 3.87 -12.75
CA SER A 13 4.95 5.21 -13.05
C SER A 13 5.48 6.26 -12.08
N SER A 14 5.57 5.92 -10.78
CA SER A 14 6.09 6.81 -9.74
C SER A 14 6.51 6.05 -8.48
N PHE A 15 7.57 6.51 -7.80
CA PHE A 15 7.99 6.01 -6.50
C PHE A 15 8.25 7.18 -5.56
N ILE A 16 7.52 7.23 -4.45
CA ILE A 16 7.68 8.25 -3.41
C ILE A 16 8.12 7.58 -2.12
N SER A 17 9.32 7.91 -1.66
CA SER A 17 9.78 7.53 -0.31
C SER A 17 9.49 8.69 0.64
N ALA A 18 8.38 8.60 1.36
CA ALA A 18 8.10 9.50 2.46
C ALA A 18 8.91 9.04 3.67
N GLY A 19 10.07 9.67 3.90
CA GLY A 19 10.85 9.48 5.14
C GLY A 19 10.13 10.03 6.37
N ASN A 20 10.85 10.18 7.48
CA ASN A 20 10.41 10.46 8.86
C ASN A 20 9.57 11.75 9.10
N ARG A 21 8.98 12.38 8.07
CA ARG A 21 8.06 13.52 8.16
C ARG A 21 6.81 13.27 7.32
N ALA A 22 5.72 13.02 8.02
CA ALA A 22 4.38 12.63 7.56
C ALA A 22 3.62 13.64 6.66
N ASP A 23 4.28 14.52 5.92
CA ASP A 23 3.65 15.66 5.21
C ASP A 23 3.73 15.64 3.68
N VAL A 24 4.40 14.66 3.07
CA VAL A 24 3.91 14.11 1.79
C VAL A 24 3.25 12.80 2.16
N SER A 25 2.08 12.97 2.77
CA SER A 25 1.36 11.97 3.52
C SER A 25 0.87 10.89 2.54
N GLY A 26 0.73 9.62 2.95
CA GLY A 26 0.09 8.62 2.07
C GLY A 26 -1.27 9.09 1.47
N ASN A 27 -1.91 10.09 2.11
CA ASN A 27 -3.03 10.85 1.55
C ASN A 27 -2.73 11.55 0.22
N ASP A 28 -1.62 12.28 0.12
CA ASP A 28 -1.27 13.04 -1.07
C ASP A 28 -0.87 12.10 -2.20
N PHE A 29 -0.19 11.00 -1.87
CA PHE A 29 0.05 9.92 -2.83
C PHE A 29 -1.25 9.27 -3.32
N LEU A 30 -2.18 8.94 -2.41
CA LEU A 30 -3.49 8.38 -2.82
C LEU A 30 -4.29 9.35 -3.68
N GLN A 31 -4.16 10.65 -3.44
CA GLN A 31 -4.77 11.67 -4.27
C GLN A 31 -4.11 11.72 -5.66
N TYR A 32 -2.78 11.77 -5.71
CA TYR A 32 -2.01 11.72 -6.94
C TYR A 32 -2.36 10.47 -7.77
N SER A 33 -2.28 9.27 -7.19
CA SER A 33 -2.57 8.01 -7.88
C SER A 33 -4.02 7.93 -8.36
N PHE A 34 -4.96 8.59 -7.68
CA PHE A 34 -6.35 8.65 -8.14
C PHE A 34 -6.50 9.51 -9.41
N GLU A 35 -5.76 10.63 -9.48
CA GLU A 35 -5.86 11.61 -10.57
C GLU A 35 -5.00 11.23 -11.79
N ASP A 36 -3.89 10.52 -11.58
CA ASP A 36 -2.93 10.17 -12.63
C ASP A 36 -3.43 8.99 -13.50
N PRO A 37 -3.80 9.20 -14.78
CA PRO A 37 -4.28 8.12 -15.64
C PRO A 37 -3.21 7.06 -15.96
N ASP A 38 -1.92 7.38 -15.81
CA ASP A 38 -0.82 6.47 -16.13
C ASP A 38 -0.44 5.55 -14.95
N THR A 39 -1.16 5.66 -13.83
CA THR A 39 -0.98 4.79 -12.66
C THR A 39 -2.13 3.80 -12.56
N ASP A 40 -1.85 2.52 -12.80
CA ASP A 40 -2.84 1.43 -12.71
C ASP A 40 -3.01 0.87 -11.28
N VAL A 41 -1.91 0.82 -10.51
CA VAL A 41 -1.88 0.22 -9.16
C VAL A 41 -1.11 1.11 -8.19
N ALA A 42 -1.67 1.32 -6.99
CA ALA A 42 -1.03 2.10 -5.94
C ALA A 42 -0.41 1.18 -4.87
N LEU A 43 0.91 1.26 -4.67
CA LEU A 43 1.64 0.48 -3.66
C LEU A 43 2.15 1.41 -2.56
N LEU A 44 1.82 1.14 -1.29
CA LEU A 44 2.16 2.00 -0.15
C LEU A 44 2.85 1.21 0.96
N TYR A 45 4.04 1.67 1.35
CA TYR A 45 4.68 1.28 2.60
C TYR A 45 4.33 2.32 3.68
N LEU A 46 3.62 1.89 4.73
CA LEU A 46 3.15 2.79 5.79
C LEU A 46 3.80 2.46 7.13
N GLU A 47 4.63 3.37 7.65
CA GLU A 47 5.15 3.27 9.03
C GLU A 47 4.10 3.69 10.05
N SER A 48 3.37 4.77 9.76
CA SER A 48 2.30 5.29 10.62
C SER A 48 1.14 5.86 9.80
N LEU A 49 -0.03 5.96 10.42
CA LEU A 49 -1.22 6.60 9.84
C LEU A 49 -1.44 7.93 10.56
N GLY A 50 -1.16 9.04 9.89
CA GLY A 50 -1.31 10.38 10.45
C GLY A 50 -2.77 10.70 10.78
N ASN A 51 -3.59 11.00 9.77
CA ASN A 51 -5.04 11.21 9.91
C ASN A 51 -5.80 10.01 9.31
N PRO A 52 -6.21 9.02 10.14
CA PRO A 52 -6.85 7.79 9.67
C PRO A 52 -8.17 8.06 8.94
N ARG A 53 -8.96 9.05 9.37
CA ARG A 53 -10.23 9.39 8.71
C ARG A 53 -10.01 9.92 7.29
N LYS A 54 -9.06 10.84 7.11
CA LYS A 54 -8.69 11.35 5.77
C LYS A 54 -8.13 10.22 4.91
N PHE A 55 -7.24 9.40 5.47
CA PHE A 55 -6.65 8.25 4.79
C PHE A 55 -7.70 7.27 4.31
N THR A 56 -8.57 6.76 5.19
CA THR A 56 -9.61 5.79 4.85
C THR A 56 -10.53 6.33 3.75
N ARG A 57 -10.86 7.63 3.77
CA ARG A 57 -11.68 8.25 2.73
C ARG A 57 -10.99 8.28 1.37
N LEU A 58 -9.72 8.67 1.33
CA LEU A 58 -8.93 8.70 0.09
C LEU A 58 -8.68 7.29 -0.42
N ALA A 59 -8.26 6.38 0.46
CA ALA A 59 -8.01 4.98 0.15
C ALA A 59 -9.25 4.31 -0.45
N ARG A 60 -10.44 4.52 0.15
CA ARG A 60 -11.70 4.00 -0.39
C ARG A 60 -12.03 4.57 -1.77
N ARG A 61 -11.78 5.86 -2.00
CA ARG A 61 -12.04 6.50 -3.30
C ARG A 61 -11.10 5.94 -4.38
N THR A 62 -9.83 5.77 -4.04
CA THR A 62 -8.81 5.22 -4.94
C THR A 62 -9.05 3.73 -5.22
N ALA A 63 -9.28 2.93 -4.18
CA ALA A 63 -9.55 1.49 -4.28
C ALA A 63 -10.81 1.12 -5.09
N ALA A 64 -11.74 2.07 -5.24
CA ALA A 64 -12.93 1.87 -6.07
C ALA A 64 -12.62 1.85 -7.58
N VAL A 65 -11.50 2.41 -8.00
CA VAL A 65 -11.12 2.53 -9.42
C VAL A 65 -9.78 1.88 -9.74
N LYS A 66 -8.87 1.78 -8.76
CA LYS A 66 -7.51 1.28 -8.92
C LYS A 66 -7.11 0.45 -7.70
N PRO A 67 -6.50 -0.73 -7.86
CA PRO A 67 -6.07 -1.53 -6.72
C PRO A 67 -5.08 -0.76 -5.84
N VAL A 68 -5.30 -0.81 -4.52
CA VAL A 68 -4.43 -0.21 -3.51
C VAL A 68 -3.87 -1.32 -2.63
N VAL A 69 -2.55 -1.48 -2.62
CA VAL A 69 -1.85 -2.45 -1.79
C VAL A 69 -1.03 -1.71 -0.73
N VAL A 70 -1.21 -2.11 0.53
CA VAL A 70 -0.50 -1.51 1.67
C VAL A 70 0.29 -2.59 2.40
N VAL A 71 1.56 -2.34 2.64
CA VAL A 71 2.32 -3.03 3.69
C VAL A 71 2.49 -2.07 4.87
N LYS A 72 2.16 -2.55 6.07
CA LYS A 72 2.46 -1.81 7.29
C LYS A 72 3.89 -2.15 7.69
N GLY A 73 4.76 -1.15 7.78
CA GLY A 73 6.11 -1.34 8.30
C GLY A 73 6.05 -1.98 9.68
N ALA A 74 6.61 -3.19 9.81
CA ALA A 74 6.72 -3.84 11.09
C ALA A 74 7.50 -2.92 12.03
N ARG A 75 6.97 -2.66 13.22
CA ARG A 75 7.84 -2.30 14.32
C ARG A 75 8.77 -3.48 14.48
N HIS A 76 10.07 -3.28 14.29
CA HIS A 76 11.04 -4.25 14.75
C HIS A 76 10.71 -4.52 16.22
N SER A 77 10.34 -5.76 16.54
CA SER A 77 10.04 -6.20 17.90
C SER A 77 11.28 -6.15 18.81
N GLY A 78 12.44 -5.75 18.28
CA GLY A 78 13.62 -5.34 19.03
C GLY A 78 13.90 -3.86 18.82
N THR A 79 13.90 -3.10 19.91
CA THR A 79 14.55 -1.80 20.12
C THR A 79 14.47 -0.82 18.95
N ASN A 80 13.63 0.22 19.10
CA ASN A 80 13.71 1.42 18.26
C ASN A 80 15.18 1.85 18.13
N PRO A 81 15.75 1.95 16.91
CA PRO A 81 17.09 2.49 16.75
C PRO A 81 17.12 3.90 17.37
N PRO A 82 18.15 4.25 18.15
CA PRO A 82 18.23 5.55 18.78
C PRO A 82 18.03 6.66 17.74
N GLY A 83 17.04 7.53 17.94
CA GLY A 83 16.65 8.59 17.01
C GLY A 83 15.42 8.32 16.12
N HIS A 84 14.87 7.10 16.11
CA HIS A 84 13.66 6.75 15.33
C HIS A 84 12.39 6.87 16.20
N ALA A 85 12.09 8.07 16.67
CA ALA A 85 10.85 8.34 17.42
C ALA A 85 9.67 8.52 16.45
N VAL A 86 9.12 7.41 15.95
CA VAL A 86 7.84 7.45 15.21
C VAL A 86 6.70 7.54 16.25
N PRO A 87 5.74 8.47 16.09
CA PRO A 87 4.57 8.53 16.98
C PRO A 87 3.90 7.17 17.06
N VAL A 88 3.81 6.62 18.27
CA VAL A 88 3.08 5.38 18.53
C VAL A 88 1.62 5.64 18.18
N SER A 89 1.15 5.10 17.05
CA SER A 89 -0.28 5.04 16.74
C SER A 89 -0.99 4.40 17.92
N ARG A 90 -1.87 5.15 18.58
CA ARG A 90 -2.72 4.69 19.71
C ARG A 90 -3.83 3.74 19.27
N ILE A 91 -4.00 3.55 17.96
CA ILE A 91 -5.05 2.71 17.38
C ILE A 91 -4.54 1.25 17.31
N PRO A 92 -5.32 0.28 17.83
CA PRO A 92 -5.00 -1.14 17.69
C PRO A 92 -4.84 -1.56 16.23
N ASP A 93 -3.91 -2.48 15.96
CA ASP A 93 -3.67 -2.96 14.59
C ASP A 93 -4.91 -3.63 13.98
N THR A 94 -5.72 -4.31 14.80
CA THR A 94 -7.00 -4.91 14.40
C THR A 94 -7.99 -3.86 13.86
N THR A 95 -8.05 -2.69 14.50
CA THR A 95 -8.89 -1.57 14.04
C THR A 95 -8.37 -1.01 12.72
N VAL A 96 -7.05 -0.87 12.58
CA VAL A 96 -6.44 -0.45 11.30
C VAL A 96 -6.76 -1.45 10.19
N SER A 97 -6.57 -2.75 10.43
CA SER A 97 -6.90 -3.81 9.48
C SER A 97 -8.37 -3.78 9.05
N ALA A 98 -9.29 -3.59 10.00
CA ALA A 98 -10.71 -3.48 9.69
C ALA A 98 -11.03 -2.27 8.80
N LEU A 99 -10.42 -1.12 9.09
CA LEU A 99 -10.57 0.10 8.29
C LEU A 99 -10.01 -0.05 6.87
N MET A 100 -8.84 -0.69 6.72
CA MET A 100 -8.24 -0.97 5.41
C MET A 100 -9.14 -1.89 4.60
N ARG A 101 -9.62 -2.98 5.21
CA ARG A 101 -10.52 -3.93 4.56
C ARG A 101 -11.82 -3.25 4.12
N GLN A 102 -12.42 -2.42 4.98
CA GLN A 102 -13.63 -1.67 4.64
C GLN A 102 -13.40 -0.65 3.52
N ALA A 103 -12.18 -0.12 3.39
CA ALA A 103 -11.79 0.76 2.30
C ALA A 103 -11.47 0.03 0.99
N GLY A 104 -11.49 -1.32 0.95
CA GLY A 104 -11.09 -2.08 -0.24
C GLY A 104 -9.58 -2.14 -0.46
N VAL A 105 -8.78 -1.82 0.57
CA VAL A 105 -7.32 -1.89 0.52
C VAL A 105 -6.85 -3.31 0.75
N ILE A 106 -5.95 -3.79 -0.11
CA ILE A 106 -5.26 -5.08 0.03
C ILE A 106 -4.09 -4.87 0.99
N ARG A 107 -4.19 -5.44 2.20
CA ARG A 107 -3.08 -5.42 3.16
C ARG A 107 -2.23 -6.67 2.98
N VAL A 108 -0.91 -6.47 2.95
CA VAL A 108 0.10 -7.54 2.93
C VAL A 108 1.08 -7.36 4.08
N ASP A 109 1.82 -8.42 4.39
CA ASP A 109 2.72 -8.45 5.55
C ASP A 109 4.15 -8.10 5.18
N THR A 110 4.55 -8.36 3.93
CA THR A 110 5.91 -8.07 3.46
C THR A 110 5.95 -7.14 2.26
N VAL A 111 7.09 -6.45 2.15
CA VAL A 111 7.41 -5.62 0.99
C VAL A 111 7.47 -6.47 -0.28
N THR A 112 7.93 -7.71 -0.17
CA THR A 112 7.96 -8.67 -1.28
C THR A 112 6.55 -8.99 -1.76
N GLU A 113 5.64 -9.35 -0.85
CA GLU A 113 4.22 -9.58 -1.17
C GLU A 113 3.56 -8.34 -1.78
N MET A 114 3.91 -7.13 -1.31
CA MET A 114 3.39 -5.89 -1.89
C MET A 114 3.78 -5.75 -3.36
N VAL A 115 5.04 -6.04 -3.68
CA VAL A 115 5.53 -6.03 -5.06
C VAL A 115 4.86 -7.14 -5.87
N ASP A 116 4.80 -8.37 -5.35
CA ASP A 116 4.20 -9.50 -6.06
C ASP A 116 2.72 -9.27 -6.38
N ALA A 117 1.95 -8.78 -5.40
CA ALA A 117 0.55 -8.40 -5.60
C ALA A 117 0.43 -7.25 -6.61
N GLY A 118 1.28 -6.23 -6.52
CA GLY A 118 1.28 -5.12 -7.46
C GLY A 118 1.51 -5.55 -8.91
N LEU A 119 2.49 -6.43 -9.13
CA LEU A 119 2.78 -6.98 -10.46
C LEU A 119 1.61 -7.80 -11.02
N LEU A 120 1.00 -8.64 -10.18
CA LEU A 120 -0.18 -9.41 -10.57
C LEU A 120 -1.34 -8.49 -10.97
N LEU A 121 -1.63 -7.48 -10.14
CA LEU A 121 -2.75 -6.56 -10.33
C LEU A 121 -2.56 -5.64 -11.55
N ALA A 122 -1.32 -5.27 -11.87
CA ALA A 122 -1.01 -4.47 -13.05
C ALA A 122 -1.01 -5.30 -14.35
N GLY A 123 -0.69 -6.60 -14.26
CA GLY A 123 -0.48 -7.46 -15.42
C GLY A 123 -1.65 -8.37 -15.80
N GLN A 124 -2.68 -8.49 -14.97
CA GLN A 124 -3.78 -9.43 -15.19
C GLN A 124 -5.16 -8.76 -15.02
N PRO A 125 -6.12 -8.99 -15.93
CA PRO A 125 -7.49 -8.56 -15.72
C PRO A 125 -8.12 -9.30 -14.54
N LEU A 126 -9.14 -8.71 -13.93
CA LEU A 126 -9.91 -9.40 -12.89
C LEU A 126 -10.55 -10.68 -13.46
N PRO A 127 -10.61 -11.77 -12.68
CA PRO A 127 -11.29 -12.98 -13.10
C PRO A 127 -12.76 -12.68 -13.42
N ALA A 128 -13.26 -13.21 -14.53
CA ALA A 128 -14.66 -13.03 -14.93
C ALA A 128 -15.67 -13.77 -14.03
N GLY A 129 -15.20 -14.57 -13.07
CA GLY A 129 -16.05 -15.32 -12.16
C GLY A 129 -15.27 -16.16 -11.14
N PRO A 130 -15.96 -16.98 -10.33
CA PRO A 130 -15.37 -17.68 -9.18
C PRO A 130 -14.65 -18.99 -9.55
N ARG A 131 -14.47 -19.29 -10.84
CA ARG A 131 -13.87 -20.56 -11.29
C ARG A 131 -12.36 -20.41 -11.42
N VAL A 132 -11.63 -20.90 -10.43
CA VAL A 132 -10.16 -20.93 -10.40
C VAL A 132 -9.67 -22.38 -10.38
N ALA A 133 -8.66 -22.69 -11.18
CA ALA A 133 -8.00 -23.99 -11.20
C ALA A 133 -6.47 -23.81 -11.08
N ILE A 134 -5.81 -24.72 -10.39
CA ILE A 134 -4.35 -24.77 -10.26
C ILE A 134 -3.86 -25.93 -11.13
N LEU A 135 -2.96 -25.65 -12.07
CA LEU A 135 -2.30 -26.65 -12.89
C LEU A 135 -0.86 -26.79 -12.40
N GLY A 136 -0.47 -28.00 -12.02
CA GLY A 136 0.87 -28.36 -11.55
C GLY A 136 1.44 -29.51 -12.35
#